data_AF-A0A942SBK7-F1
#
_entry.id   AF-A0A942SBK7-F1
#
_cell.length_a   1.000
_cell.length_b   1.000
_cell.length_c   1.000
_cell.angle_alpha   90.00
_cell.angle_beta   90.00
_cell.angle_gamma   90.00
#
_symmetry.space_group_name_H-M   'P 1'
#
loop_
_entity.id
_entity.type
_entity.pdbx_description
1 polymer ?
#
loop_
_entity_poly.entity_id
_entity_poly.type
_entity_poly.pdbx_seq_one_letter_code
_entity_poly.pdbx_strand_id
1 'polypeptide(L)' 'SLMVNDNVRYGGEEIPVDLILSEFAEKFGFNVKNIYVLPRGKGNSSQQMGNYGRTEIRKCVYVWQKN' A
#
# COMPACT_ATOMS: atom_id res chain seq x y z
N SER A 1 -6.82 12.31 -9.39
CA SER A 1 -6.99 12.10 -7.95
C SER A 1 -5.68 11.64 -7.34
N LEU A 2 -5.34 12.16 -6.17
CA LEU A 2 -4.24 11.68 -5.34
C LEU A 2 -4.82 10.88 -4.19
N MET A 3 -4.26 9.70 -3.92
CA MET A 3 -4.57 8.90 -2.74
C MET A 3 -3.29 8.61 -1.98
N VAL A 4 -3.37 8.45 -0.66
CA VAL A 4 -2.24 8.03 0.17
C VAL A 4 -2.69 6.81 0.96
N ASN A 5 -1.91 5.73 0.88
CA ASN A 5 -2.16 4.51 1.65
C ASN A 5 -0.85 3.72 1.77
N ASP A 6 -0.78 2.84 2.76
CA ASP A 6 0.38 1.99 2.99
C ASP A 6 0.02 0.54 2.67
N ASN A 7 1.03 -0.26 2.33
CA ASN A 7 0.89 -1.70 2.48
C ASN A 7 0.69 -2.05 3.96
N VAL A 8 0.17 -3.24 4.23
CA VAL A 8 -0.05 -3.73 5.60
C VAL A 8 0.52 -5.12 5.76
N ARG A 9 0.60 -5.60 7.01
CA ARG A 9 1.03 -6.97 7.31
C ARG A 9 -0.05 -7.66 8.12
N TYR A 10 -0.42 -8.87 7.72
CA TYR A 10 -1.42 -9.68 8.39
C TYR A 10 -0.94 -11.13 8.46
N GLY A 11 -0.98 -11.72 9.66
CA GLY A 11 -0.52 -13.10 9.86
C GLY A 11 0.94 -13.34 9.47
N GLY A 12 1.81 -12.33 9.54
CA GLY A 12 3.20 -12.44 9.11
C GLY A 12 3.45 -12.15 7.63
N GLU A 13 2.40 -11.98 6.83
CA GLU A 13 2.51 -11.75 5.38
C GLU A 13 2.25 -10.29 5.01
N GLU A 14 3.03 -9.74 4.07
CA GLU A 14 2.76 -8.42 3.50
C GLU A 14 1.57 -8.49 2.55
N ILE A 15 0.62 -7.59 2.72
CA ILE A 15 -0.54 -7.41 1.85
C ILE A 15 -0.28 -6.20 0.95
N PRO A 16 -0.20 -6.40 -0.38
CA PRO A 16 0.08 -5.33 -1.34
C PRO A 16 -1.18 -4.50 -1.61
N VAL A 17 -1.54 -3.66 -0.64
CA VAL A 17 -2.68 -2.72 -0.73
C VAL A 17 -2.52 -1.81 -1.94
N ASP A 18 -1.28 -1.51 -2.32
CA ASP A 18 -0.96 -0.74 -3.50
C ASP A 18 -1.49 -1.33 -4.81
N LEU A 19 -1.38 -2.63 -4.98
CA LEU A 19 -1.92 -3.34 -6.14
C LEU A 19 -3.44 -3.53 -6.04
N ILE A 20 -3.95 -3.87 -4.86
CA ILE A 20 -5.39 -4.09 -4.63
C ILE A 20 -6.20 -2.81 -4.91
N LEU A 21 -5.75 -1.67 -4.40
CA LEU A 21 -6.43 -0.39 -4.65
C LEU A 21 -6.30 0.06 -6.10
N SER A 22 -5.21 -0.29 -6.77
CA SER A 22 -5.03 -0.03 -8.20
C SER A 22 -6.06 -0.79 -9.04
N GLU A 23 -6.27 -2.08 -8.73
CA GLU A 23 -7.30 -2.89 -9.39
C GLU A 23 -8.70 -2.32 -9.15
N PHE A 24 -9.01 -1.87 -7.93
CA PHE A 24 -10.29 -1.22 -7.67
C PHE A 24 -10.44 0.09 -8.44
N ALA A 25 -9.40 0.94 -8.47
CA ALA A 25 -9.43 2.19 -9.22
C ALA A 25 -9.75 1.97 -10.70
N GLU A 26 -9.14 0.96 -11.32
CA GLU A 26 -9.41 0.56 -12.70
C GLU A 26 -10.86 0.12 -12.90
N LYS A 27 -11.39 -0.73 -11.99
CA LYS A 27 -12.80 -1.14 -12.01
C LYS A 27 -13.77 0.02 -11.83
N PHE A 28 -13.36 1.10 -11.18
CA PHE A 28 -14.14 2.33 -11.01
C PHE A 28 -13.90 3.38 -12.11
N GLY A 29 -13.24 3.01 -13.21
CA GLY A 29 -13.06 3.89 -14.36
C GLY A 29 -11.95 4.93 -14.18
N PHE A 30 -10.92 4.60 -13.41
CA PHE A 30 -9.67 5.36 -13.35
C PHE A 30 -8.54 4.62 -14.05
N ASN A 31 -7.54 5.36 -14.51
CA ASN A 31 -6.23 4.84 -14.87
C ASN A 31 -5.25 5.09 -13.71
N VAL A 32 -4.45 4.08 -13.36
CA VAL A 32 -3.35 4.24 -12.41
C VAL A 32 -2.11 4.71 -13.18
N LYS A 33 -1.75 6.00 -13.03
CA LYS A 33 -0.59 6.57 -13.73
C LYS A 33 0.72 6.22 -13.05
N ASN A 34 0.78 6.41 -11.74
CA ASN A 34 1.98 6.16 -10.95
C ASN A 34 1.60 5.77 -9.53
N ILE A 35 2.46 4.97 -8.91
CA ILE A 35 2.46 4.74 -7.46
C ILE A 35 3.85 5.16 -6.98
N TYR A 36 3.92 6.26 -6.24
CA TYR A 36 5.16 6.70 -5.61
C TYR A 36 5.33 5.99 -4.27
N VAL A 37 6.46 5.34 -4.08
CA VAL A 37 6.84 4.73 -2.80
C VAL A 37 7.75 5.69 -2.06
N LEU A 38 7.44 5.99 -0.79
CA LEU A 38 8.29 6.85 0.01
C LEU A 38 9.63 6.15 0.31
N PRO A 39 10.75 6.89 0.38
CA PRO A 39 12.08 6.31 0.68
C PRO A 39 12.15 5.61 2.03
N ARG A 40 11.27 5.99 2.96
CA ARG A 40 11.14 5.37 4.27
C ARG A 40 9.70 4.86 4.45
N GLY A 41 9.61 3.56 4.71
CA GLY A 41 8.38 2.86 5.02
C GLY A 41 7.89 3.11 6.45
N LYS A 42 6.89 2.34 6.85
CA LYS A 42 6.44 2.23 8.25
C LYS A 42 6.86 0.89 8.84
N GLY A 43 6.85 0.77 10.17
CA GLY A 43 6.91 -0.54 10.81
C GLY A 43 5.58 -1.29 10.72
N ASN A 44 5.61 -2.62 10.82
CA ASN A 44 4.43 -3.43 11.14
C ASN A 44 3.94 -3.16 12.58
N SER A 45 2.70 -3.57 12.90
CA SER A 45 2.12 -3.34 14.24
C SER A 45 2.90 -4.06 15.34
N SER A 46 2.83 -3.56 16.58
CA SER A 46 3.54 -4.17 17.71
C SER A 46 3.18 -5.64 17.93
N GLN A 47 1.92 -6.01 17.74
CA GLN A 47 1.48 -7.41 17.77
C GLN A 47 2.16 -8.25 16.69
N GLN A 48 2.26 -7.71 15.46
CA GLN A 48 2.96 -8.39 14.37
C GLN A 48 4.48 -8.42 14.60
N MET A 49 5.06 -7.38 15.22
CA MET A 49 6.48 -7.34 15.57
C MET A 49 6.83 -8.43 16.59
N GLY A 50 5.97 -8.62 17.61
CA GLY A 50 6.15 -9.67 18.61
C GLY A 50 6.08 -11.07 18.01
N ASN A 51 5.11 -11.32 17.13
CA ASN A 51 4.87 -12.67 16.59
C ASN A 51 5.72 -13.02 15.36
N TYR A 52 6.10 -12.02 14.54
CA TYR A 52 6.67 -12.22 13.22
C TYR A 52 7.88 -11.32 12.92
N GLY A 53 8.43 -10.65 13.93
CA GLY A 53 9.57 -9.75 13.80
C GLY A 53 9.24 -8.40 13.17
N ARG A 54 10.19 -7.46 13.27
CA ARG A 54 10.07 -6.13 12.67
C ARG A 54 10.38 -6.18 11.17
N THR A 55 9.46 -5.66 10.38
CA THR A 55 9.62 -5.48 8.93
C THR A 55 9.17 -4.08 8.54
N GLU A 56 9.90 -3.48 7.60
CA GLU A 56 9.50 -2.23 6.97
C GLU A 56 8.46 -2.49 5.89
N ILE A 57 7.36 -1.73 5.91
CA ILE A 57 6.25 -1.83 4.97
C ILE A 57 6.16 -0.54 4.15
N ARG A 58 5.85 -0.68 2.86
CA ARG A 58 5.75 0.44 1.92
C ARG A 58 4.67 1.44 2.31
N LYS A 59 4.97 2.72 2.11
CA LYS A 59 3.99 3.82 2.12
C LYS A 59 3.90 4.38 0.71
N CYS A 60 2.68 4.52 0.21
CA CYS A 60 2.43 4.80 -1.19
C CYS A 60 1.57 6.05 -1.39
N VAL A 61 1.88 6.81 -2.43
CA VAL A 61 1.04 7.88 -2.98
C VAL A 61 0.64 7.50 -4.40
N TYR A 62 -0.65 7.39 -4.64
CA TYR A 62 -1.23 6.96 -5.90
C TYR A 62 -1.61 8.18 -6.73
N VAL A 63 -1.27 8.15 -8.01
CA VAL A 63 -1.75 9.10 -9.00
C VAL A 63 -2.77 8.38 -9.89
N TRP A 64 -4.04 8.62 -9.62
CA TRP A 64 -5.14 8.11 -10.44
C TRP A 64 -5.65 9.20 -11.36
N GLN A 65 -5.96 8.86 -12.60
CA GLN A 65 -6.57 9.77 -13.55
C GLN A 65 -7.94 9.21 -13.95
N LYS A 66 -8.99 10.02 -13.85
CA LYS A 66 -10.31 9.59 -14.32
C LYS A 66 -10.26 9.41 -15.84
N ASN A 67 -10.88 8.33 -16.33
CA ASN A 67 -11.06 8.08 -17.76
C ASN A 67 -11.93 9.17 -18.39
#